data_AF-A0A2A5FYP5-F1
#
_entry.id   AF-A0A2A5FYP5-F1
#
_cell.length_a   1.000
_cell.length_b   1.000
_cell.length_c   1.000
_cell.angle_alpha   90.00
_cell.angle_beta   90.00
_cell.angle_gamma   90.00
#
_symmetry.space_group_name_H-M   'P 1'
#
loop_
_entity.id
_entity.type
_entity.pdbx_description
1 polymer ?
#
loop_
_entity_poly.entity_id
_entity_poly.type
_entity_poly.pdbx_seq_one_letter_code
_entity_poly.pdbx_strand_id
1 'polypeptide(L)'
;MGLLHTVNKSPFESSAFDICLGYAKDGSTVLLIEDGVYAATTGNSAADKIKNASGVTFAVLGPDLQARGLEGKLADGIKVVDYEGFVTLAAESDSIQSWL
;
A
#
# COMPACT_ATOMS: atom_id res chain seq x y z
N MET A 1 12.70 11.22 -7.90
CA MET A 1 11.75 11.24 -6.79
C MET A 1 10.39 10.84 -7.36
N GLY A 2 9.55 10.15 -6.60
CA GLY A 2 8.31 9.54 -7.09
C GLY A 2 7.08 10.02 -6.32
N LEU A 3 5.89 9.57 -6.74
CA LEU A 3 4.64 9.84 -6.04
C LEU A 3 4.48 8.88 -4.84
N LEU A 4 3.95 9.39 -3.73
CA LEU A 4 3.35 8.56 -2.69
C LEU A 4 1.85 8.43 -2.97
N HIS A 5 1.40 7.23 -3.27
CA HIS A 5 -0.01 6.90 -3.34
C HIS A 5 -0.48 6.34 -1.99
N THR A 6 -1.60 6.83 -1.47
CA THR A 6 -2.22 6.25 -0.27
C THR A 6 -3.57 5.62 -0.62
N VAL A 7 -3.78 4.36 -0.24
CA VAL A 7 -5.05 3.65 -0.42
C VAL A 7 -5.57 3.25 0.95
N ASN A 8 -6.77 3.72 1.31
CA ASN A 8 -7.36 3.49 2.63
C ASN A 8 -8.56 2.53 2.65
N LYS A 9 -9.03 2.08 1.47
CA LYS A 9 -10.17 1.16 1.33
C LYS A 9 -9.74 -0.26 1.04
N SER A 10 -10.53 -1.21 1.54
CA SER A 10 -10.32 -2.62 1.27
C SER A 10 -10.39 -2.90 -0.25
N PRO A 11 -9.48 -3.72 -0.81
CA PRO A 11 -9.56 -4.13 -2.20
C PRO A 11 -10.79 -5.01 -2.49
N PHE A 12 -11.51 -5.44 -1.44
CA PHE A 12 -12.71 -6.26 -1.53
C PHE A 12 -14.01 -5.43 -1.50
N GLU A 13 -13.93 -4.13 -1.19
CA GLU A 13 -15.09 -3.23 -1.09
C GLU A 13 -15.03 -2.07 -2.09
N SER A 14 -13.83 -1.69 -2.54
CA SER A 14 -13.58 -0.53 -3.39
C SER A 14 -12.62 -0.84 -4.52
N SER A 15 -12.77 -0.15 -5.65
CA SER A 15 -11.83 -0.18 -6.76
C SER A 15 -10.62 0.74 -6.56
N ALA A 16 -10.52 1.45 -5.43
CA ALA A 16 -9.44 2.41 -5.16
C ALA A 16 -8.03 1.82 -5.35
N PHE A 17 -7.80 0.59 -4.89
CA PHE A 17 -6.53 -0.11 -5.08
C PHE A 17 -6.22 -0.36 -6.57
N ASP A 18 -7.18 -0.86 -7.33
CA ASP A 18 -7.00 -1.16 -8.74
C ASP A 18 -6.83 0.10 -9.59
N ILE A 19 -7.57 1.16 -9.27
CA ILE A 19 -7.39 2.46 -9.91
C ILE A 19 -6.00 3.00 -9.56
N CYS A 20 -5.58 2.97 -8.30
CA CYS A 20 -4.24 3.39 -7.87
C CYS A 20 -3.14 2.69 -8.67
N LEU A 21 -3.21 1.37 -8.81
CA LEU A 21 -2.23 0.59 -9.59
C LEU A 21 -2.15 1.04 -11.05
N GLY A 22 -3.25 1.48 -11.67
CA GLY A 22 -3.26 1.99 -13.04
C GLY A 22 -2.49 3.31 -13.22
N TYR A 23 -2.26 4.06 -12.15
CA TYR A 23 -1.55 5.35 -12.16
C TYR A 23 -0.17 5.30 -11.49
N ALA A 24 0.12 4.28 -10.68
CA ALA A 24 1.42 4.07 -10.06
C ALA A 24 2.46 3.75 -11.14
N LYS A 25 3.47 4.63 -11.27
CA LYS A 25 4.56 4.50 -12.24
C LYS A 25 5.84 4.02 -11.56
N ASP A 26 6.83 3.63 -12.36
CA ASP A 26 8.16 3.31 -11.88
C ASP A 26 8.72 4.40 -10.96
N GLY A 27 9.21 3.98 -9.79
CA GLY A 27 9.72 4.86 -8.74
C GLY A 27 8.67 5.38 -7.76
N SER A 28 7.37 5.17 -8.01
CA SER A 28 6.32 5.48 -7.04
C SER A 28 6.33 4.51 -5.85
N THR A 29 5.78 4.98 -4.72
CA THR A 29 5.43 4.15 -3.58
C THR A 29 3.91 4.11 -3.39
N VAL A 30 3.36 2.93 -3.12
CA VAL A 30 1.97 2.76 -2.69
C VAL A 30 1.97 2.35 -1.21
N LEU A 31 1.39 3.20 -0.36
CA LEU A 31 1.19 2.94 1.05
C LEU A 31 -0.28 2.53 1.30
N LEU A 32 -0.44 1.32 1.83
CA LEU A 32 -1.71 0.75 2.25
C LEU A 32 -1.96 1.11 3.71
N ILE A 33 -3.05 1.83 3.98
CA ILE A 33 -3.47 2.29 5.32
C ILE A 33 -4.91 1.89 5.57
N GLU A 34 -5.40 2.03 6.80
CA GLU A 34 -6.77 1.72 7.21
C GLU A 34 -7.21 0.34 6.68
N ASP A 35 -8.33 0.24 5.95
CA ASP A 35 -8.79 -1.02 5.38
C ASP A 35 -8.03 -1.41 4.11
N GLY A 36 -7.22 -0.51 3.54
CA GLY A 36 -6.31 -0.81 2.43
C GLY A 36 -5.29 -1.90 2.77
N VAL A 37 -4.95 -2.11 4.05
CA VAL A 37 -3.99 -3.14 4.48
C VAL A 37 -4.42 -4.56 4.12
N TYR A 38 -5.71 -4.82 3.87
CA TYR A 38 -6.18 -6.12 3.40
C TYR A 38 -5.58 -6.51 2.04
N ALA A 39 -5.23 -5.53 1.19
CA ALA A 39 -4.55 -5.78 -0.09
C ALA A 39 -3.16 -6.39 0.08
N ALA A 40 -2.52 -6.16 1.24
CA ALA A 40 -1.19 -6.67 1.54
C ALA A 40 -1.20 -8.14 2.00
N THR A 41 -2.36 -8.78 2.17
CA THR A 41 -2.44 -10.12 2.77
C THR A 41 -2.25 -11.25 1.76
N THR A 42 -1.66 -12.37 2.18
CA THR A 42 -1.46 -13.57 1.34
C THR A 42 -2.78 -14.20 0.90
N GLY A 43 -2.78 -14.85 -0.26
CA GLY A 43 -3.92 -15.68 -0.72
C GLY A 43 -5.07 -14.88 -1.31
N ASN A 44 -4.84 -13.63 -1.73
CA ASN A 44 -5.81 -12.82 -2.45
C ASN A 44 -5.22 -12.25 -3.75
N SER A 45 -6.10 -11.83 -4.66
CA SER A 45 -5.72 -11.31 -5.98
C SER A 45 -5.00 -9.96 -5.93
N ALA A 46 -5.18 -9.15 -4.88
CA ALA A 46 -4.47 -7.90 -4.73
C ALA A 46 -2.98 -8.13 -4.43
N ALA A 47 -2.65 -9.11 -3.59
CA ALA A 47 -1.26 -9.51 -3.35
C ALA A 47 -0.56 -10.03 -4.62
N ASP A 48 -1.28 -10.76 -5.48
CA ASP A 48 -0.74 -11.15 -6.79
C ASP A 48 -0.46 -9.94 -7.69
N LYS A 49 -1.34 -8.93 -7.67
CA LYS A 49 -1.12 -7.68 -8.41
C LYS A 49 0.09 -6.91 -7.87
N ILE A 50 0.26 -6.84 -6.55
CA ILE A 50 1.44 -6.24 -5.90
C ILE A 50 2.72 -6.92 -6.38
N LYS A 51 2.76 -8.26 -6.34
CA LYS A 51 3.92 -9.05 -6.77
C LYS A 51 4.32 -8.80 -8.23
N ASN A 52 3.33 -8.53 -9.08
CA ASN A 52 3.54 -8.31 -10.51
C ASN A 52 3.77 -6.83 -10.89
N ALA A 53 3.57 -5.89 -9.96
CA ALA A 53 3.75 -4.46 -10.18
C ALA A 53 5.23 -4.06 -10.06
N SER A 54 6.00 -4.39 -11.11
CA SER A 54 7.41 -4.03 -11.22
C SER A 54 7.61 -2.50 -11.20
N GLY A 55 8.71 -2.03 -10.62
CA GLY A 55 9.04 -0.61 -10.56
C GLY A 55 8.32 0.18 -9.45
N VAL A 56 7.30 -0.40 -8.81
CA VAL A 56 6.55 0.24 -7.72
C VAL A 56 6.96 -0.36 -6.38
N THR A 57 7.22 0.50 -5.38
CA THR A 57 7.44 0.05 -4.00
C THR A 57 6.11 -0.04 -3.27
N PHE A 58 5.87 -1.13 -2.55
CA PHE A 58 4.69 -1.27 -1.70
C PHE A 58 5.06 -1.21 -0.23
N ALA A 59 4.29 -0.43 0.53
CA ALA A 59 4.37 -0.33 1.97
C ALA A 59 2.98 -0.49 2.60
N VAL A 60 2.97 -0.87 3.87
CA VAL A 60 1.75 -1.04 4.67
C VAL A 60 1.96 -0.46 6.06
N LEU A 61 0.93 0.19 6.59
CA LEU A 61 0.97 0.76 7.93
C LEU A 61 0.80 -0.35 8.98
N GLY A 62 1.88 -0.64 9.72
CA GLY A 62 1.95 -1.66 10.75
C GLY A 62 0.87 -1.53 11.83
N PRO A 63 0.61 -0.33 12.39
CA PRO A 63 -0.49 -0.12 13.32
C PRO A 63 -1.85 -0.61 12.81
N ASP A 64 -2.16 -0.43 11.51
CA ASP A 64 -3.41 -0.89 10.93
C ASP A 64 -3.47 -2.41 10.71
N LEU A 65 -2.34 -3.04 10.38
CA LEU A 65 -2.22 -4.50 10.36
C LEU A 65 -2.47 -5.09 11.75
N GLN A 66 -1.85 -4.51 12.77
CA GLN A 66 -1.97 -4.96 14.15
C GLN A 66 -3.42 -4.80 14.64
N ALA A 67 -4.04 -3.65 14.40
CA ALA A 67 -5.43 -3.39 14.77
C ALA A 67 -6.42 -4.39 14.15
N ARG A 68 -6.08 -4.96 12.98
CA ARG A 68 -6.89 -5.96 12.26
C ARG A 68 -6.43 -7.41 12.47
N GLY A 69 -5.38 -7.66 13.25
CA GLY A 69 -4.85 -9.00 13.51
C GLY A 69 -4.25 -9.68 12.27
N LEU A 70 -3.57 -8.92 11.40
CA LEU A 70 -3.09 -9.37 10.10
C LEU A 70 -1.56 -9.60 10.02
N GLU A 71 -0.83 -9.43 11.12
CA GLU A 71 0.65 -9.49 11.15
C GLU A 71 1.21 -10.81 10.59
N GLY A 72 0.53 -11.94 10.85
CA GLY A 72 0.92 -13.26 10.34
C GLY A 72 0.43 -13.60 8.92
N LYS A 73 -0.19 -12.63 8.22
CA LYS A 73 -0.79 -12.82 6.89
C LYS A 73 -0.17 -11.92 5.82
N LEU A 74 0.87 -11.17 6.13
CA LEU A 74 1.49 -10.25 5.19
C LEU A 74 2.16 -11.02 4.03
N ALA A 75 1.90 -10.57 2.79
CA ALA A 75 2.57 -11.10 1.61
C ALA A 75 4.01 -10.57 1.49
N ASP A 76 4.89 -11.37 0.89
CA ASP A 76 6.30 -11.00 0.69
C ASP A 76 6.46 -9.75 -0.19
N GLY A 77 7.56 -9.02 0.05
CA GLY A 77 7.93 -7.86 -0.78
C GLY A 77 7.23 -6.54 -0.40
N ILE A 78 6.43 -6.54 0.66
CA ILE A 78 5.74 -5.35 1.18
C ILE A 78 6.48 -4.84 2.43
N LYS A 79 6.85 -3.56 2.42
CA LYS A 79 7.51 -2.91 3.57
C LYS A 79 6.49 -2.60 4.66
N VAL A 80 6.77 -2.98 5.90
CA VAL A 80 5.97 -2.52 7.05
C VAL A 80 6.56 -1.21 7.56
N VAL A 81 5.74 -0.18 7.69
CA VAL A 81 6.12 1.12 8.26
C VAL A 81 5.20 1.49 9.41
N ASP A 82 5.66 2.34 10.33
CA ASP A 82 4.83 2.99 11.33
C ASP A 82 4.45 4.41 10.88
N TYR A 83 3.91 5.24 11.78
CA TYR A 83 3.55 6.62 11.46
C TYR A 83 4.77 7.50 11.17
N GLU A 84 5.92 7.25 11.80
CA GLU A 84 7.15 7.99 11.48
C GLU A 84 7.64 7.62 10.07
N GLY A 85 7.56 6.34 9.72
CA GLY A 85 7.81 5.85 8.36
C GLY A 85 6.84 6.45 7.34
N PHE A 86 5.55 6.59 7.67
CA PHE A 86 4.60 7.29 6.80
C PHE A 86 5.00 8.77 6.61
N VAL A 87 5.30 9.49 7.70
CA VAL A 87 5.78 10.89 7.61
C VAL A 87 7.03 11.00 6.74
N THR A 88 7.95 10.05 6.87
CA THR A 88 9.18 9.98 6.05
C THR A 88 8.85 9.78 4.58
N LEU A 89 8.02 8.78 4.24
CA LEU A 89 7.58 8.53 2.86
C LEU A 89 6.90 9.75 2.24
N ALA A 90 6.10 10.46 3.03
CA ALA A 90 5.42 11.68 2.60
C ALA A 90 6.40 12.84 2.34
N ALA A 91 7.40 13.01 3.21
CA ALA A 91 8.41 14.07 3.09
C ALA A 91 9.42 13.82 1.96
N GLU A 92 9.72 12.56 1.65
CA GLU A 92 10.66 12.16 0.60
C GLU A 92 10.02 12.05 -0.79
N SER A 93 8.70 12.11 -0.90
CA SER A 93 7.98 12.02 -2.18
C SER A 93 7.71 13.40 -2.78
N ASP A 94 7.61 13.50 -4.10
CA ASP A 94 7.34 14.78 -4.78
C ASP A 94 5.95 15.32 -4.45
N SER A 95 4.97 14.41 -4.34
CA SER A 95 3.62 14.73 -3.89
C SER A 95 2.90 13.46 -3.44
N ILE A 96 1.74 13.67 -2.81
CA ILE A 96 0.89 12.62 -2.26
C ILE A 96 -0.42 12.59 -3.04
N GLN A 97 -0.81 11.40 -3.50
CA GLN A 97 -2.09 11.15 -4.15
C GLN A 97 -2.91 10.18 -3.30
N SER A 98 -4.02 10.65 -2.74
CA SER A 98 -4.96 9.81 -2.01
C SER A 98 -6.01 9.20 -2.95
N TRP A 99 -6.30 7.91 -2.73
CA TRP A 99 -7.35 7.16 -3.39
C TRP A 99 -8.36 6.70 -2.33
N LEU A 100 -9.59 7.24 -2.41
CA LEU A 100 -10.65 7.12 -1.40
C LEU A 100 -11.82 6.25 -1.86
#